data_AF-A0A358CWL1-F1
#
_entry.id   AF-A0A358CWL1-F1
#
_cell.length_a   1.000
_cell.length_b   1.000
_cell.length_c   1.000
_cell.angle_alpha   90.00
_cell.angle_beta   90.00
_cell.angle_gamma   90.00
#
_symmetry.space_group_name_H-M   'P 1'
#
loop_
_entity.id
_entity.type
_entity.pdbx_description
1 polymer ?
#
loop_
_entity_poly.entity_id
_entity_poly.type
_entity_poly.pdbx_seq_one_letter_code
_entity_poly.pdbx_strand_id
1 'polypeptide(L)'
;MNSGNILVALVSAGLVGALAGFALHHFVTWLLDEIEFAEGTQDSQIQSLGKSAPRYRSVTVVAGCLVVAGIVCWEVICEGLLPHNVVHTTENPQSLFIRAWGHSIFFWFLAAAAWVDIRYRVIPDVITTPGVVCGLIALAIFPEILLPVPVITERSFAAATLTEDFLVAWGPLNMSKAIDSSVQHLATTIALFVLWWAICTARWTSKNKEVSKDLVQKMSQWFSEPRNLFLVLGIAVLSIVNWLGGMRLAALESGMIGLAVSAGIVWFTRAGASLALGRE
;
A
#
# COMPACT_ATOMS: atom_id res chain seq x y z
N MET A 1 10.00 26.91 5.70
CA MET A 1 11.26 26.54 4.99
C MET A 1 11.80 27.74 4.21
N ASN A 2 13.12 27.92 4.09
CA ASN A 2 13.68 28.93 3.19
C ASN A 2 13.61 28.46 1.71
N SER A 3 13.71 29.39 0.76
CA SER A 3 13.60 29.09 -0.68
C SER A 3 14.63 28.06 -1.17
N GLY A 4 15.82 28.02 -0.56
CA GLY A 4 16.85 27.04 -0.87
C GLY A 4 16.45 25.61 -0.51
N ASN A 5 15.93 25.40 0.70
CA ASN A 5 15.50 24.07 1.16
C ASN A 5 14.29 23.56 0.38
N ILE A 6 13.39 24.45 -0.03
CA ILE A 6 12.26 24.13 -0.92
C ILE A 6 12.78 23.59 -2.26
N LEU A 7 13.72 24.30 -2.89
CA LEU A 7 14.28 23.88 -4.17
C LEU A 7 14.97 22.50 -4.05
N VAL A 8 15.78 22.31 -3.01
CA VAL A 8 16.47 21.04 -2.76
C VAL A 8 15.47 19.89 -2.57
N ALA A 9 14.39 20.10 -1.80
CA ALA A 9 13.36 19.10 -1.58
C ALA A 9 12.61 18.74 -2.87
N LEU A 10 12.27 19.72 -3.70
CA LEU A 10 11.57 19.46 -4.98
C LEU A 10 12.48 18.76 -6.00
N VAL A 11 13.76 19.15 -6.09
CA VAL A 11 14.72 18.52 -6.98
C VAL A 11 15.00 17.08 -6.56
N SER A 12 15.19 16.82 -5.26
CA SER A 12 15.39 15.46 -4.76
C SER A 12 14.15 14.59 -4.96
N ALA A 13 12.97 15.13 -4.68
CA ALA A 13 11.69 14.46 -4.95
C ALA A 13 11.52 14.13 -6.43
N GLY A 14 11.85 15.06 -7.33
CA GLY A 14 11.80 14.84 -8.78
C GLY A 14 12.76 13.74 -9.25
N LEU A 15 13.99 13.70 -8.71
CA LEU A 15 14.95 12.64 -9.02
C LEU A 15 14.45 11.26 -8.56
N VAL A 16 13.92 11.16 -7.35
CA VAL A 16 13.35 9.90 -6.86
C VAL A 16 12.10 9.52 -7.65
N GLY A 17 11.25 10.49 -8.00
CA GLY A 17 10.09 10.26 -8.87
C GLY A 17 10.48 9.75 -10.26
N ALA A 18 11.56 10.27 -10.85
CA ALA A 18 12.08 9.79 -12.12
C ALA A 18 12.57 8.33 -12.01
N LEU A 19 13.29 7.99 -10.93
CA LEU A 19 13.72 6.62 -10.64
C LEU A 19 12.52 5.69 -10.42
N ALA A 20 11.51 6.14 -9.67
CA ALA A 20 10.29 5.39 -9.41
C ALA A 20 9.49 5.14 -10.70
N GLY A 21 9.36 6.15 -11.56
CA GLY A 21 8.73 6.02 -12.88
C GLY A 21 9.50 5.09 -13.81
N PHE A 22 10.84 5.12 -13.77
CA PHE A 22 11.68 4.18 -14.50
C PHE A 22 11.49 2.74 -14.01
N ALA A 23 11.50 2.53 -12.69
CA ALA A 23 11.25 1.23 -12.09
C ALA A 23 9.82 0.71 -12.40
N LEU A 24 8.83 1.61 -12.37
CA LEU A 24 7.45 1.29 -12.73
C LEU A 24 7.35 0.79 -14.16
N HIS A 25 7.96 1.50 -15.10
CA HIS A 25 7.95 1.11 -16.51
C HIS A 25 8.55 -0.29 -16.70
N HIS A 26 9.74 -0.54 -16.13
CA HIS A 26 10.38 -1.85 -16.21
C HIS A 26 9.56 -2.96 -15.58
N PHE A 27 9.03 -2.72 -14.39
CA PHE A 27 8.21 -3.69 -13.67
C PHE A 27 6.94 -4.04 -14.44
N VAL A 28 6.22 -3.02 -14.94
CA VAL A 28 4.99 -3.24 -15.71
C VAL A 28 5.30 -3.95 -17.03
N THR A 29 6.33 -3.53 -17.79
CA THR A 29 6.70 -4.22 -19.04
C THR A 29 7.04 -5.69 -18.80
N TRP A 30 7.88 -5.97 -17.80
CA TRP A 30 8.20 -7.36 -17.44
C TRP A 30 6.94 -8.16 -17.08
N LEU A 31 6.02 -7.57 -16.32
CA LEU A 31 4.80 -8.25 -15.91
C LEU A 31 3.85 -8.51 -17.08
N LEU A 32 3.74 -7.57 -18.03
CA LEU A 32 2.96 -7.77 -19.25
C LEU A 32 3.55 -8.90 -20.10
N ASP A 33 4.88 -8.93 -20.27
CA ASP A 33 5.58 -9.99 -21.03
C ASP A 33 5.34 -11.38 -20.40
N GLU A 34 5.34 -11.48 -19.06
CA GLU A 34 5.07 -12.74 -18.35
C GLU A 34 3.60 -13.21 -18.53
N ILE A 35 2.65 -12.27 -18.51
CA ILE A 35 1.22 -12.58 -18.76
C ILE A 35 1.03 -13.07 -20.21
N GLU A 36 1.62 -12.39 -21.18
CA GLU A 36 1.55 -12.78 -22.61
C GLU A 36 2.18 -14.15 -22.85
N PHE A 37 3.32 -14.43 -22.22
CA PHE A 37 3.96 -15.75 -22.27
C PHE A 37 3.07 -16.85 -21.68
N ALA A 38 2.39 -16.57 -20.57
CA ALA A 38 1.50 -17.52 -19.91
C ALA A 38 0.21 -17.80 -20.71
N GLU A 39 -0.32 -16.81 -21.43
CA GLU A 39 -1.50 -16.96 -22.31
C GLU A 39 -1.20 -17.68 -23.63
N GLY A 40 0.07 -17.99 -23.92
CA GLY A 40 0.46 -18.84 -25.05
C GLY A 40 0.20 -18.21 -26.42
N THR A 41 0.15 -16.88 -26.52
CA THR A 41 -0.13 -16.18 -27.77
C THR A 41 1.09 -16.20 -28.69
N GLN A 42 1.16 -17.22 -29.53
CA GLN A 42 2.04 -17.28 -30.69
C GLN A 42 1.38 -16.51 -31.84
N ASP A 43 1.41 -15.18 -31.83
CA ASP A 43 0.99 -14.40 -33.00
C ASP A 43 1.80 -13.11 -33.21
N SER A 44 2.79 -13.22 -34.11
CA SER A 44 3.10 -12.36 -35.27
C SER A 44 2.89 -10.82 -35.24
N GLN A 45 2.69 -10.16 -34.11
CA GLN A 45 2.53 -8.69 -34.00
C GLN A 45 3.74 -7.94 -33.42
N ILE A 46 4.87 -8.64 -33.22
CA ILE A 46 6.06 -8.13 -32.52
C ILE A 46 6.82 -7.03 -33.31
N GLN A 47 6.58 -6.85 -34.61
CA GLN A 47 7.39 -5.92 -35.42
C GLN A 47 6.97 -4.44 -35.40
N SER A 48 5.80 -4.06 -34.86
CA SER A 48 5.39 -2.64 -34.84
C SER A 48 5.67 -1.88 -33.53
N LEU A 49 6.02 -2.57 -32.44
CA LEU A 49 6.24 -1.95 -31.11
C LEU A 49 7.64 -1.33 -30.92
N GLY A 50 8.63 -1.70 -31.74
CA GLY A 50 10.02 -1.27 -31.58
C GLY A 50 10.25 0.25 -31.71
N LYS A 51 9.33 0.99 -32.33
CA LYS A 51 9.41 2.45 -32.47
C LYS A 51 8.67 3.24 -31.38
N SER A 52 7.78 2.61 -30.61
CA SER A 52 6.96 3.28 -29.59
C SER A 52 7.45 3.06 -28.16
N ALA A 53 8.21 1.99 -27.91
CA ALA A 53 8.84 1.66 -26.62
C ALA A 53 9.62 2.82 -25.94
N PRO A 54 10.50 3.58 -26.64
CA PRO A 54 11.25 4.65 -25.98
C PRO A 54 10.35 5.83 -25.56
N ARG A 55 9.25 6.08 -26.28
CA ARG A 55 8.33 7.20 -26.00
C ARG A 55 7.53 6.94 -24.72
N TYR A 56 7.06 5.71 -24.50
CA TYR A 56 6.32 5.35 -23.29
C TYR A 56 7.21 5.36 -22.04
N ARG A 57 8.48 4.95 -22.16
CA ARG A 57 9.48 5.04 -21.08
C ARG A 57 9.72 6.49 -20.65
N SER A 58 9.98 7.39 -21.58
CA SER A 58 10.21 8.80 -21.23
C SER A 58 8.99 9.44 -20.58
N VAL A 59 7.78 9.14 -21.07
CA VAL A 59 6.53 9.66 -20.49
C VAL A 59 6.33 9.16 -19.05
N THR A 60 6.56 7.87 -18.78
CA THR A 60 6.40 7.31 -17.42
C THR A 60 7.43 7.86 -16.44
N VAL A 61 8.68 8.07 -16.87
CA VAL A 61 9.73 8.71 -16.05
C VAL A 61 9.37 10.16 -15.73
N VAL A 62 8.95 10.94 -16.73
CA VAL A 62 8.55 12.34 -16.53
C VAL A 62 7.30 12.43 -15.65
N ALA A 63 6.30 11.57 -15.87
CA ALA A 63 5.12 11.50 -15.03
C ALA A 63 5.47 11.15 -13.58
N GLY A 64 6.35 10.17 -13.36
CA GLY A 64 6.85 9.82 -12.02
C GLY A 64 7.53 10.98 -11.32
N CYS A 65 8.39 11.72 -12.02
CA CYS A 65 9.03 12.94 -11.52
C CYS A 65 7.99 13.99 -11.08
N LEU A 66 7.04 14.31 -11.96
CA LEU A 66 6.00 15.30 -11.70
C LEU A 66 5.09 14.90 -10.54
N VAL A 67 4.71 13.63 -10.45
CA VAL A 67 3.83 13.15 -9.38
C VAL A 67 4.53 13.22 -8.03
N VAL A 68 5.74 12.70 -7.88
CA VAL A 68 6.43 12.72 -6.58
C VAL A 68 6.79 14.13 -6.16
N ALA A 69 7.24 14.98 -7.09
CA ALA A 69 7.47 16.40 -6.81
C ALA A 69 6.15 17.11 -6.42
N GLY A 70 5.04 16.76 -7.07
CA GLY A 70 3.70 17.27 -6.76
C GLY A 70 3.23 16.83 -5.37
N ILE A 71 3.43 15.56 -5.00
CA ILE A 71 3.11 15.03 -3.66
C ILE A 71 3.92 15.75 -2.60
N VAL A 72 5.24 15.90 -2.79
CA VAL A 72 6.10 16.61 -1.82
C VAL A 72 5.72 18.10 -1.74
N CYS A 73 5.39 18.72 -2.87
CA CYS A 73 4.91 20.10 -2.88
C CYS A 73 3.61 20.24 -2.07
N TRP A 74 2.62 19.40 -2.36
CA TRP A 74 1.32 19.44 -1.70
C TRP A 74 1.40 19.08 -0.23
N GLU A 75 2.10 18.00 0.13
CA GLU A 75 2.14 17.47 1.49
C GLU A 75 3.09 18.25 2.41
N VAL A 76 4.29 18.59 1.93
CA VAL A 76 5.37 19.14 2.76
C VAL A 76 5.44 20.65 2.69
N ILE A 77 5.24 21.24 1.50
CA ILE A 77 5.36 22.70 1.32
C ILE A 77 4.02 23.39 1.59
N CYS A 78 2.94 22.84 1.06
CA CYS A 78 1.60 23.39 1.23
C CYS A 78 0.86 22.84 2.46
N GLU A 79 1.46 21.88 3.18
CA GLU A 79 0.86 21.27 4.38
C GLU A 79 -0.55 20.73 4.11
N GLY A 80 -0.77 20.16 2.92
CA GLY A 80 -2.09 19.99 2.33
C GLY A 80 -3.09 19.12 3.11
N LEU A 81 -2.60 18.18 3.92
CA LEU A 81 -3.43 17.38 4.82
C LEU A 81 -3.50 17.91 6.25
N LEU A 82 -2.62 18.83 6.64
CA LEU A 82 -2.62 19.32 8.01
C LEU A 82 -3.89 20.15 8.27
N PRO A 83 -4.58 19.90 9.39
CA PRO A 83 -5.76 20.69 9.72
C PRO A 83 -5.33 22.13 10.04
N HIS A 84 -6.06 23.10 9.47
CA HIS A 84 -5.76 24.51 9.67
C HIS A 84 -6.14 24.94 11.09
N ASN A 85 -5.42 25.93 11.66
CA ASN A 85 -5.64 26.49 13.00
C ASN A 85 -5.43 25.52 14.17
N VAL A 86 -4.58 24.50 13.95
CA VAL A 86 -4.17 23.55 15.00
C VAL A 86 -2.86 24.02 15.62
N VAL A 87 -2.72 23.87 16.94
CA VAL A 87 -1.43 24.05 17.61
C VAL A 87 -0.57 22.84 17.28
N HIS A 88 0.44 23.04 16.43
CA HIS A 88 1.42 22.02 16.11
C HIS A 88 2.31 21.77 17.32
N THR A 89 2.12 20.62 17.97
CA THR A 89 2.89 20.22 19.15
C THR A 89 4.32 19.80 18.80
N THR A 90 4.59 19.50 17.52
CA THR A 90 5.92 19.30 16.96
C THR A 90 5.93 19.71 15.50
N GLU A 91 6.65 20.78 15.15
CA GLU A 91 7.12 21.01 13.78
C GLU A 91 8.12 19.91 13.41
N ASN A 92 7.68 18.66 13.24
CA ASN A 92 8.57 17.61 12.77
C ASN A 92 8.42 17.48 11.25
N PRO A 93 9.22 18.19 10.43
CA PRO A 93 9.15 18.06 8.97
C PRO A 93 9.34 16.61 8.50
N GLN A 94 9.93 15.74 9.34
CA GLN A 94 10.10 14.33 9.03
C GLN A 94 8.76 13.59 8.87
N SER A 95 7.73 13.88 9.68
CA SER A 95 6.44 13.21 9.60
C SER A 95 5.74 13.52 8.27
N LEU A 96 5.83 14.78 7.82
CA LEU A 96 5.32 15.22 6.50
C LEU A 96 6.03 14.49 5.36
N PHE A 97 7.35 14.37 5.41
CA PHE A 97 8.11 13.62 4.41
C PHE A 97 7.77 12.13 4.44
N ILE A 98 7.65 11.52 5.63
CA ILE A 98 7.27 10.12 5.79
C ILE A 98 5.90 9.86 5.17
N ARG A 99 4.91 10.73 5.41
CA ARG A 99 3.58 10.63 4.81
C ARG A 99 3.61 10.86 3.29
N ALA A 100 4.37 11.84 2.80
CA ALA A 100 4.59 12.07 1.38
C ALA A 100 5.20 10.83 0.68
N TRP A 101 6.15 10.15 1.35
CA TRP A 101 6.70 8.89 0.86
C TRP A 101 5.68 7.76 0.88
N GLY A 102 4.87 7.65 1.93
CA GLY A 102 3.74 6.72 2.00
C GLY A 102 2.78 6.89 0.82
N HIS A 103 2.37 8.13 0.52
CA HIS A 103 1.54 8.44 -0.64
C HIS A 103 2.23 8.12 -1.97
N SER A 104 3.53 8.36 -2.08
CA SER A 104 4.30 8.06 -3.29
C SER A 104 4.37 6.55 -3.57
N ILE A 105 4.62 5.74 -2.53
CA ILE A 105 4.62 4.27 -2.62
C ILE A 105 3.21 3.76 -2.97
N PHE A 106 2.19 4.27 -2.29
CA PHE A 106 0.81 3.90 -2.56
C PHE A 106 0.40 4.24 -4.01
N PHE A 107 0.72 5.44 -4.48
CA PHE A 107 0.50 5.86 -5.86
C PHE A 107 1.23 4.95 -6.85
N TRP A 108 2.47 4.54 -6.55
CA TRP A 108 3.23 3.65 -7.41
C TRP A 108 2.53 2.29 -7.61
N PHE A 109 2.04 1.68 -6.52
CA PHE A 109 1.27 0.43 -6.61
C PHE A 109 -0.06 0.62 -7.34
N LEU A 110 -0.78 1.72 -7.10
CA LEU A 110 -2.01 2.04 -7.82
C LEU A 110 -1.77 2.25 -9.31
N ALA A 111 -0.69 2.95 -9.68
CA ALA A 111 -0.32 3.16 -11.07
C ALA A 111 0.03 1.84 -11.77
N ALA A 112 0.77 0.96 -11.10
CA ALA A 112 1.06 -0.39 -11.59
C ALA A 112 -0.23 -1.20 -11.79
N ALA A 113 -1.11 -1.21 -10.79
CA ALA A 113 -2.39 -1.91 -10.84
C ALA A 113 -3.28 -1.39 -11.96
N ALA A 114 -3.45 -0.07 -12.07
CA ALA A 114 -4.29 0.57 -13.09
C ALA A 114 -3.78 0.29 -14.51
N TRP A 115 -2.46 0.27 -14.72
CA TRP A 115 -1.90 -0.01 -16.04
C TRP A 115 -2.18 -1.43 -16.51
N VAL A 116 -2.04 -2.41 -15.61
CA VAL A 116 -2.35 -3.82 -15.91
C VAL A 116 -3.86 -4.00 -16.07
N ASP A 117 -4.67 -3.38 -15.21
CA ASP A 117 -6.13 -3.46 -15.25
C ASP A 117 -6.71 -2.89 -16.56
N ILE A 118 -6.15 -1.81 -17.10
CA ILE A 118 -6.58 -1.26 -18.40
C ILE A 118 -6.42 -2.27 -19.54
N ARG A 119 -5.40 -3.14 -19.49
CA ARG A 119 -5.13 -4.13 -20.56
C ARG A 119 -5.83 -5.46 -20.32
N TYR A 120 -5.73 -5.98 -19.11
CA TYR A 120 -6.17 -7.34 -18.78
C TYR A 120 -7.42 -7.39 -17.90
N ARG A 121 -7.94 -6.23 -17.46
CA ARG A 121 -9.12 -6.11 -16.57
C ARG A 121 -9.01 -6.92 -15.28
N VAL A 122 -7.78 -7.18 -14.85
CA VAL A 122 -7.42 -7.95 -13.67
C VAL A 122 -6.23 -7.27 -13.01
N ILE A 123 -6.29 -7.15 -11.68
CA ILE A 123 -5.16 -6.70 -10.88
C ILE A 123 -4.43 -7.95 -10.37
N PRO A 124 -3.15 -8.15 -10.71
CA PRO A 124 -2.41 -9.35 -10.34
C PRO A 124 -1.90 -9.31 -8.90
N ASP A 125 -1.79 -10.49 -8.28
CA ASP A 125 -1.38 -10.64 -6.88
C ASP A 125 0.04 -10.16 -6.59
N VAL A 126 0.89 -10.15 -7.62
CA VAL A 126 2.26 -9.62 -7.53
C VAL A 126 2.29 -8.12 -7.24
N ILE A 127 1.17 -7.41 -7.42
CA ILE A 127 1.03 -5.99 -7.07
C ILE A 127 0.33 -5.85 -5.72
N THR A 128 -0.81 -6.54 -5.54
CA THR A 128 -1.65 -6.39 -4.33
C THR A 128 -0.98 -6.96 -3.08
N THR A 129 -0.35 -8.13 -3.17
CA THR A 129 0.21 -8.81 -1.99
C THR A 129 1.41 -8.06 -1.41
N PRO A 130 2.41 -7.66 -2.21
CA PRO A 130 3.50 -6.83 -1.71
C PRO A 130 3.01 -5.45 -1.26
N GLY A 131 2.01 -4.87 -1.94
CA GLY A 131 1.42 -3.59 -1.55
C GLY A 131 0.80 -3.62 -0.15
N VAL A 132 0.02 -4.65 0.17
CA VAL A 132 -0.58 -4.83 1.50
C VAL A 132 0.49 -5.05 2.56
N VAL A 133 1.47 -5.92 2.33
CA VAL A 133 2.54 -6.18 3.30
C VAL A 133 3.42 -4.94 3.50
N CYS A 134 3.73 -4.20 2.44
CA CYS A 134 4.45 -2.93 2.51
C CYS A 134 3.66 -1.90 3.33
N GLY A 135 2.34 -1.79 3.12
CA GLY A 135 1.46 -0.94 3.91
C GLY A 135 1.45 -1.31 5.40
N LEU A 136 1.38 -2.61 5.73
CA LEU A 136 1.46 -3.08 7.12
C LEU A 136 2.80 -2.73 7.76
N ILE A 137 3.90 -2.95 7.07
CA ILE A 137 5.24 -2.58 7.55
C ILE A 137 5.35 -1.06 7.74
N ALA A 138 4.83 -0.28 6.80
CA ALA A 138 4.85 1.17 6.87
C ALA A 138 4.07 1.68 8.09
N LEU A 139 2.85 1.16 8.35
CA LEU A 139 2.06 1.51 9.54
C LEU A 139 2.71 1.03 10.85
N ALA A 140 3.38 -0.12 10.83
CA ALA A 140 4.09 -0.66 11.97
C ALA A 140 5.27 0.22 12.40
N ILE A 141 6.02 0.75 11.43
CA ILE A 141 7.22 1.57 11.70
C ILE A 141 6.83 3.03 11.89
N PHE A 142 5.91 3.54 11.07
CA PHE A 142 5.56 4.95 10.94
C PHE A 142 4.03 5.15 11.05
N PRO A 143 3.46 5.16 12.27
CA PRO A 143 2.03 5.40 12.46
C PRO A 143 1.58 6.79 11.97
N GLU A 144 2.52 7.74 11.82
CA GLU A 144 2.30 9.11 11.32
C GLU A 144 1.89 9.18 9.84
N ILE A 145 1.94 8.06 9.11
CA ILE A 145 1.41 7.95 7.73
C ILE A 145 -0.12 8.02 7.72
N LEU A 146 -0.78 7.75 8.85
CA LEU A 146 -2.22 7.88 9.00
C LEU A 146 -2.68 9.32 8.75
N LEU A 147 -3.99 9.46 8.49
CA LEU A 147 -4.61 10.76 8.22
C LEU A 147 -4.54 11.66 9.47
N PRO A 148 -3.93 12.84 9.42
CA PRO A 148 -3.94 13.77 10.53
C PRO A 148 -5.36 14.34 10.75
N VAL A 149 -5.76 14.47 12.01
CA VAL A 149 -7.07 14.98 12.44
C VAL A 149 -6.90 15.98 13.58
N PRO A 150 -7.73 17.03 13.65
CA PRO A 150 -7.72 17.96 14.76
C PRO A 150 -8.46 17.36 15.96
N VAL A 151 -7.87 17.47 17.15
CA VAL A 151 -8.46 17.01 18.42
C VAL A 151 -8.57 18.17 19.40
N ILE A 152 -9.71 18.26 20.07
CA ILE A 152 -9.92 19.23 21.14
C ILE A 152 -9.16 18.76 22.39
N THR A 153 -8.16 19.53 22.78
CA THR A 153 -7.40 19.33 24.01
C THR A 153 -7.80 20.40 25.03
N GLU A 154 -8.44 19.92 26.10
CA GLU A 154 -8.86 20.75 27.23
C GLU A 154 -7.65 21.24 28.03
N ARG A 155 -7.68 22.50 28.47
CA ARG A 155 -6.61 23.12 29.25
C ARG A 155 -7.16 23.61 30.58
N SER A 156 -6.52 23.25 31.69
CA SER A 156 -7.04 23.48 33.05
C SER A 156 -7.33 24.95 33.38
N PHE A 157 -6.67 25.90 32.71
CA PHE A 157 -6.80 27.33 32.97
C PHE A 157 -6.82 28.19 31.69
N ALA A 158 -7.17 27.61 30.55
CA ALA A 158 -7.24 28.31 29.27
C ALA A 158 -8.34 27.72 28.38
N ALA A 159 -8.77 28.46 27.35
CA ALA A 159 -9.70 27.92 26.37
C ALA A 159 -9.13 26.65 25.71
N ALA A 160 -10.00 25.68 25.44
CA ALA A 160 -9.66 24.46 24.72
C ALA A 160 -8.93 24.81 23.42
N THR A 161 -7.95 24.00 23.05
CA THR A 161 -7.18 24.19 21.82
C THR A 161 -7.32 22.98 20.93
N LEU A 162 -7.18 23.18 19.63
CA LEU A 162 -7.03 22.08 18.70
C LEU A 162 -5.56 21.67 18.66
N THR A 163 -5.29 20.38 18.82
CA THR A 163 -3.97 19.76 18.65
C THR A 163 -4.04 18.71 17.55
N GLU A 164 -2.91 18.43 16.91
CA GLU A 164 -2.82 17.41 15.87
C GLU A 164 -2.80 16.02 16.50
N ASP A 165 -3.54 15.10 15.90
CA ASP A 165 -3.52 13.67 16.19
C ASP A 165 -3.74 12.88 14.90
N PHE A 166 -3.70 11.56 14.94
CA PHE A 166 -3.85 10.70 13.76
C PHE A 166 -5.13 9.87 13.83
N LEU A 167 -5.83 9.71 12.71
CA LEU A 167 -7.06 8.93 12.66
C LEU A 167 -6.77 7.43 12.67
N VAL A 168 -7.32 6.74 13.67
CA VAL A 168 -7.46 5.28 13.71
C VAL A 168 -8.93 4.88 13.61
N ALA A 169 -9.21 3.58 13.55
CA ALA A 169 -10.55 3.03 13.34
C ALA A 169 -11.64 3.57 14.28
N TRP A 170 -11.26 3.97 15.49
CA TRP A 170 -12.19 4.36 16.55
C TRP A 170 -12.07 5.84 16.95
N GLY A 171 -11.32 6.66 16.20
CA GLY A 171 -11.13 8.07 16.49
C GLY A 171 -9.65 8.49 16.48
N PRO A 172 -9.27 9.56 17.21
CA PRO A 172 -7.89 10.02 17.26
C PRO A 172 -6.97 9.06 18.01
N LEU A 173 -5.73 8.89 17.54
CA LEU A 173 -4.78 7.87 17.99
C LEU A 173 -4.41 8.01 19.47
N ASN A 174 -4.16 9.21 19.96
CA ASN A 174 -3.80 9.44 21.37
C ASN A 174 -5.00 9.36 22.32
N MET A 175 -6.22 9.60 21.79
CA MET A 175 -7.47 9.48 22.54
C MET A 175 -8.04 8.05 22.52
N SER A 176 -7.75 7.30 21.45
CA SER A 176 -7.93 5.86 21.42
C SER A 176 -6.98 5.30 22.47
N LYS A 177 -7.51 4.82 23.59
CA LYS A 177 -6.70 4.17 24.62
C LYS A 177 -5.74 3.21 23.93
N ALA A 178 -4.46 3.28 24.27
CA ALA A 178 -3.47 2.37 23.74
C ALA A 178 -4.04 0.95 23.79
N ILE A 179 -4.16 0.30 22.63
CA ILE A 179 -4.65 -1.06 22.58
C ILE A 179 -3.62 -1.89 23.31
N ASP A 180 -4.02 -2.50 24.42
CA ASP A 180 -3.16 -3.39 25.16
C ASP A 180 -2.88 -4.63 24.30
N SER A 181 -1.63 -5.09 24.37
CA SER A 181 -1.26 -6.36 23.75
C SER A 181 -2.18 -7.47 24.28
N SER A 182 -2.92 -8.11 23.38
CA SER A 182 -3.89 -9.13 23.75
C SER A 182 -3.86 -10.26 22.73
N VAL A 183 -3.90 -11.50 23.24
CA VAL A 183 -4.01 -12.70 22.40
C VAL A 183 -5.27 -12.65 21.55
N GLN A 184 -6.35 -12.07 22.08
CA GLN A 184 -7.59 -11.90 21.32
C GLN A 184 -7.40 -10.93 20.15
N HIS A 185 -6.70 -9.81 20.36
CA HIS A 185 -6.42 -8.84 19.31
C HIS A 185 -5.48 -9.40 18.23
N LEU A 186 -4.45 -10.15 18.64
CA LEU A 186 -3.59 -10.85 17.69
C LEU A 186 -4.38 -11.88 16.87
N ALA A 187 -5.24 -12.66 17.53
CA ALA A 187 -6.05 -13.67 16.86
C ALA A 187 -7.02 -13.04 15.84
N THR A 188 -7.68 -11.92 16.17
CA THR A 188 -8.59 -11.24 15.24
C THR A 188 -7.86 -10.63 14.05
N THR A 189 -6.73 -9.95 14.28
CA THR A 189 -5.94 -9.33 13.20
C THR A 189 -5.31 -10.38 12.27
N ILE A 190 -4.77 -11.48 12.81
CA ILE A 190 -4.29 -12.61 12.01
C ILE A 190 -5.45 -13.25 11.24
N ALA A 191 -6.61 -13.47 11.87
CA ALA A 191 -7.77 -14.07 11.20
C ALA A 191 -8.24 -13.21 10.02
N LEU A 192 -8.32 -11.88 10.17
CA LEU A 192 -8.65 -10.96 9.09
C LEU A 192 -7.61 -11.00 7.96
N PHE A 193 -6.32 -11.03 8.30
CA PHE A 193 -5.25 -11.10 7.31
C PHE A 193 -5.26 -12.43 6.54
N VAL A 194 -5.43 -13.55 7.24
CA VAL A 194 -5.54 -14.89 6.64
C VAL A 194 -6.80 -14.98 5.78
N LEU A 195 -7.92 -14.40 6.21
CA LEU A 195 -9.15 -14.37 5.44
C LEU A 195 -8.99 -13.57 4.14
N TRP A 196 -8.42 -12.37 4.23
CA TRP A 196 -8.07 -11.58 3.05
C TRP A 196 -7.13 -12.35 2.13
N TRP A 197 -6.06 -12.93 2.68
CA TRP A 197 -5.11 -13.73 1.91
C TRP A 197 -5.78 -14.93 1.24
N ALA A 198 -6.70 -15.63 1.91
CA ALA A 198 -7.38 -16.79 1.35
C ALA A 198 -8.34 -16.42 0.22
N ILE A 199 -9.08 -15.32 0.35
CA ILE A 199 -10.13 -14.90 -0.58
C ILE A 199 -9.59 -14.06 -1.73
N CYS A 200 -8.66 -13.14 -1.45
CA CYS A 200 -8.25 -12.10 -2.38
C CYS A 200 -6.95 -12.42 -3.14
N THR A 201 -6.29 -13.55 -2.87
CA THR A 201 -5.08 -13.95 -3.60
C THR A 201 -5.23 -15.33 -4.26
N ALA A 202 -4.80 -15.44 -5.51
CA ALA A 202 -4.79 -16.64 -6.34
C ALA A 202 -3.50 -17.46 -6.13
N ARG A 203 -3.49 -18.73 -6.56
CA ARG A 203 -2.28 -19.56 -6.48
C ARG A 203 -1.41 -19.29 -7.71
N TRP A 204 -0.12 -19.02 -7.48
CA TRP A 204 0.83 -18.63 -8.54
C TRP A 204 1.07 -19.74 -9.58
N THR A 205 1.09 -21.00 -9.15
CA THR A 205 1.36 -22.13 -10.05
C THR A 205 0.32 -23.23 -9.88
N SER A 206 -0.66 -23.27 -10.80
CA SER A 206 -1.57 -24.40 -10.98
C SER A 206 -1.13 -25.30 -12.14
N LYS A 207 0.17 -25.61 -12.24
CA LYS A 207 0.65 -26.64 -13.17
C LYS A 207 0.70 -27.97 -12.41
N ASN A 208 -0.18 -28.90 -12.81
CA ASN A 208 -0.23 -30.31 -12.45
C ASN A 208 1.10 -30.82 -11.88
N LYS A 209 1.21 -30.82 -10.56
CA LYS A 209 2.26 -31.56 -9.86
C LYS A 209 1.55 -32.65 -9.10
N GLU A 210 1.78 -33.88 -9.55
CA GLU A 210 1.44 -35.09 -8.82
C GLU A 210 1.74 -34.87 -7.35
N VAL A 211 0.71 -35.02 -6.52
CA VAL A 211 0.77 -34.82 -5.08
C VAL A 211 1.77 -35.85 -4.52
N SER A 212 3.04 -35.45 -4.40
CA SER A 212 4.06 -36.29 -3.77
C SER A 212 3.68 -36.48 -2.30
N LYS A 213 3.64 -37.72 -1.84
CA LYS A 213 3.18 -38.10 -0.50
C LYS A 213 4.11 -37.67 0.64
N ASP A 214 5.25 -37.04 0.34
CA ASP A 214 6.25 -36.65 1.34
C ASP A 214 5.96 -35.27 1.93
N LEU A 215 5.81 -35.21 3.26
CA LEU A 215 5.48 -33.99 4.01
C LEU A 215 6.56 -32.93 3.89
N VAL A 216 7.83 -33.32 3.80
CA VAL A 216 8.97 -32.39 3.68
C VAL A 216 8.95 -31.69 2.32
N GLN A 217 8.69 -32.46 1.25
CA GLN A 217 8.56 -31.90 -0.09
C GLN A 217 7.33 -30.99 -0.22
N LYS A 218 6.23 -31.34 0.47
CA LYS A 218 5.01 -30.52 0.54
C LYS A 218 5.26 -29.18 1.25
N MET A 219 5.98 -29.17 2.38
CA MET A 219 6.35 -27.92 3.06
C MET A 219 7.31 -27.08 2.20
N SER A 220 8.33 -27.69 1.60
CA SER A 220 9.26 -26.98 0.72
C SER A 220 8.56 -26.34 -0.47
N GLN A 221 7.64 -27.06 -1.11
CA GLN A 221 6.82 -26.52 -2.21
C GLN A 221 5.92 -25.37 -1.74
N TRP A 222 5.33 -25.50 -0.55
CA TRP A 222 4.52 -24.44 0.04
C TRP A 222 5.33 -23.16 0.28
N PHE A 223 6.52 -23.25 0.88
CA PHE A 223 7.41 -22.09 1.07
C PHE A 223 8.00 -21.54 -0.23
N SER A 224 8.07 -22.37 -1.28
CA SER A 224 8.56 -21.93 -2.60
C SER A 224 7.53 -21.08 -3.36
N GLU A 225 6.26 -21.09 -2.95
CA GLU A 225 5.26 -20.19 -3.52
C GLU A 225 5.47 -18.77 -2.96
N PRO A 226 5.73 -17.76 -3.81
CA PRO A 226 5.99 -16.39 -3.35
C PRO A 226 4.84 -15.83 -2.51
N ARG A 227 3.60 -16.24 -2.81
CA ARG A 227 2.40 -15.91 -2.06
C ARG A 227 2.47 -16.33 -0.58
N ASN A 228 3.01 -17.51 -0.27
CA ASN A 228 3.09 -18.02 1.11
C ASN A 228 4.19 -17.30 1.91
N LEU A 229 5.24 -16.83 1.25
CA LEU A 229 6.27 -16.01 1.88
C LEU A 229 5.67 -14.70 2.41
N PHE A 230 4.81 -14.04 1.64
CA PHE A 230 4.11 -12.83 2.08
C PHE A 230 3.10 -13.08 3.19
N LEU A 231 2.45 -14.26 3.21
CA LEU A 231 1.60 -14.66 4.33
C LEU A 231 2.40 -14.75 5.63
N VAL A 232 3.53 -15.47 5.60
CA VAL A 232 4.41 -15.63 6.76
C VAL A 232 4.95 -14.27 7.21
N LEU A 233 5.37 -13.43 6.27
CA LEU A 233 5.86 -12.08 6.57
C LEU A 233 4.78 -11.20 7.21
N GLY A 234 3.56 -11.20 6.70
CA GLY A 234 2.44 -10.46 7.28
C GLY A 234 2.10 -10.92 8.70
N ILE A 235 2.04 -12.25 8.93
CA ILE A 235 1.82 -12.81 10.27
C ILE A 235 2.96 -12.42 11.23
N ALA A 236 4.21 -12.43 10.76
CA ALA A 236 5.35 -12.02 11.56
C ALA A 236 5.25 -10.54 11.97
N VAL A 237 4.90 -9.65 11.03
CA VAL A 237 4.71 -8.22 11.33
C VAL A 237 3.60 -8.00 12.36
N LEU A 238 2.43 -8.65 12.18
CA LEU A 238 1.32 -8.56 13.14
C LEU A 238 1.72 -9.06 14.53
N SER A 239 2.46 -10.16 14.60
CA SER A 239 2.91 -10.75 15.86
C SER A 239 3.92 -9.86 16.59
N ILE A 240 4.90 -9.31 15.86
CA ILE A 240 5.91 -8.40 16.40
C ILE A 240 5.24 -7.13 16.94
N VAL A 241 4.32 -6.53 16.19
CA VAL A 241 3.70 -5.28 16.63
C VAL A 241 2.70 -5.51 17.76
N ASN A 242 2.00 -6.64 17.78
CA ASN A 242 1.19 -7.00 18.94
C ASN A 242 2.05 -7.16 20.20
N TRP A 243 3.26 -7.73 20.10
CA TRP A 243 4.19 -7.77 21.23
C TRP A 243 4.57 -6.36 21.69
N LEU A 244 4.93 -5.47 20.75
CA LEU A 244 5.35 -4.10 21.07
C LEU A 244 4.22 -3.25 21.65
N GLY A 245 2.97 -3.50 21.24
CA GLY A 245 1.79 -2.78 21.70
C GLY A 245 1.77 -1.29 21.33
N GLY A 246 0.89 -0.53 22.01
CA GLY A 246 0.84 0.93 21.93
C GLY A 246 0.26 1.48 20.62
N MET A 247 0.70 2.66 20.22
CA MET A 247 0.17 3.39 19.06
C MET A 247 0.31 2.63 17.73
N ARG A 248 1.38 1.84 17.59
CA ARG A 248 1.62 1.02 16.38
C ARG A 248 0.57 -0.06 16.21
N LEU A 249 0.06 -0.59 17.32
CA LEU A 249 -0.99 -1.61 17.31
C LEU A 249 -2.32 -1.01 16.84
N ALA A 250 -2.68 0.17 17.34
CA ALA A 250 -3.87 0.91 16.89
C ALA A 250 -3.78 1.30 15.40
N ALA A 251 -2.59 1.71 14.94
CA ALA A 251 -2.36 2.02 13.54
C ALA A 251 -2.52 0.78 12.64
N LEU A 252 -1.97 -0.37 13.04
CA LEU A 252 -2.14 -1.63 12.31
C LEU A 252 -3.59 -2.12 12.32
N GLU A 253 -4.30 -2.03 13.44
CA GLU A 253 -5.72 -2.38 13.50
C GLU A 253 -6.52 -1.54 12.50
N SER A 254 -6.29 -0.23 12.47
CA SER A 254 -6.92 0.67 11.51
C SER A 254 -6.61 0.26 10.06
N GLY A 255 -5.36 -0.08 9.76
CA GLY A 255 -4.96 -0.60 8.45
C GLY A 255 -5.66 -1.92 8.09
N MET A 256 -5.79 -2.85 9.04
CA MET A 256 -6.47 -4.14 8.84
C MET A 256 -7.98 -3.97 8.63
N ILE A 257 -8.61 -3.05 9.34
CA ILE A 257 -10.02 -2.70 9.13
C ILE A 257 -10.19 -2.06 7.75
N GLY A 258 -9.30 -1.14 7.36
CA GLY A 258 -9.29 -0.55 6.02
C GLY A 258 -9.13 -1.61 4.91
N LEU A 259 -8.25 -2.59 5.11
CA LEU A 259 -8.08 -3.73 4.20
C LEU A 259 -9.36 -4.56 4.09
N ALA A 260 -9.98 -4.91 5.21
CA ALA A 260 -11.22 -5.69 5.23
C ALA A 260 -12.37 -4.96 4.54
N VAL A 261 -12.53 -3.65 4.82
CA VAL A 261 -13.58 -2.82 4.22
C VAL A 261 -13.35 -2.65 2.71
N SER A 262 -12.12 -2.32 2.29
CA SER A 262 -11.80 -2.15 0.87
C SER A 262 -11.96 -3.46 0.07
N ALA A 263 -11.47 -4.59 0.60
CA ALA A 263 -11.68 -5.91 0.01
C ALA A 263 -13.17 -6.26 -0.08
N GLY A 264 -13.94 -5.94 0.97
CA GLY A 264 -15.39 -6.12 1.00
C GLY A 264 -16.11 -5.33 -0.09
N ILE A 265 -15.78 -4.03 -0.24
CA ILE A 265 -16.37 -3.17 -1.28
C ILE A 265 -16.07 -3.72 -2.68
N VAL A 266 -14.84 -4.15 -2.95
CA VAL A 266 -14.45 -4.75 -4.24
C VAL A 266 -15.20 -6.06 -4.48
N TRP A 267 -15.36 -6.89 -3.45
CA TRP A 267 -16.11 -8.14 -3.57
C TRP A 267 -17.60 -7.91 -3.83
N PHE A 268 -18.24 -7.01 -3.08
CA PHE A 268 -19.65 -6.67 -3.26
C PHE A 268 -19.94 -6.04 -4.63
N THR A 269 -19.06 -5.16 -5.11
CA THR A 269 -19.20 -4.55 -6.45
C THR A 269 -19.10 -5.60 -7.55
N ARG A 270 -18.17 -6.57 -7.42
CA ARG A 270 -18.06 -7.71 -8.36
C ARG A 270 -19.29 -8.61 -8.30
N ALA A 271 -19.72 -9.01 -7.10
CA ALA A 271 -20.91 -9.86 -6.93
C ALA A 271 -22.17 -9.19 -7.51
N GLY A 272 -22.35 -7.89 -7.27
CA GLY A 272 -23.44 -7.11 -7.83
C GLY A 272 -23.38 -7.00 -9.36
N ALA A 273 -22.19 -6.80 -9.93
CA ALA A 273 -21.99 -6.77 -11.37
C ALA A 273 -22.27 -8.13 -12.04
N SER A 274 -21.79 -9.24 -11.45
CA SER A 274 -22.06 -10.60 -11.92
C SER A 274 -23.56 -10.90 -11.92
N LEU A 275 -24.25 -10.55 -10.83
CA LEU A 275 -25.69 -10.73 -10.70
C LEU A 275 -26.48 -9.89 -11.72
N ALA A 276 -26.08 -8.63 -11.94
CA ALA A 276 -26.71 -7.77 -12.94
C ALA A 276 -26.49 -8.27 -14.38
N LEU A 277 -25.38 -8.97 -14.66
CA LEU A 277 -25.06 -9.54 -15.96
C LEU A 277 -25.62 -10.96 -16.15
N GLY A 278 -26.31 -11.53 -15.17
CA GLY A 278 -26.86 -12.89 -15.23
C GLY A 278 -25.78 -13.97 -15.37
N ARG A 279 -24.57 -13.69 -14.89
CA ARG A 279 -23.45 -14.63 -14.89
C ARG A 279 -23.19 -15.05 -13.45
N GLU A 280 -23.53 -16.28 -13.13
CA GLU A 280 -23.11 -16.95 -11.89
C GLU A 280 -21.66 -17.44 -12.02
#